data_AF-A0A7J7CTC7-F1
#
_entry.id   AF-A0A7J7CTC7-F1
#
_cell.length_a   1.000
_cell.length_b   1.000
_cell.length_c   1.000
_cell.angle_alpha   90.00
_cell.angle_beta   90.00
_cell.angle_gamma   90.00
#
_symmetry.space_group_name_H-M   'P 1'
#
loop_
_entity.id
_entity.type
_entity.pdbx_description
1 polymer ?
#
loop_
_entity_poly.entity_id
_entity_poly.type
_entity_poly.pdbx_seq_one_letter_code
_entity_poly.pdbx_strand_id
1 'polypeptide(L)'
;MQTNSNPKPLKLPENVDAYNRIAKTALFIKSNEQKELKILTIHKDSMTSSHQNDQVIITGLLYLSITIPTIERHKNSHSNPSLSLPNMLSSDQTLYHYSLLTLYFITPLTFISLFFIQTPYGKHHRAGWGPTISPPLAWFLMESPTLWLTLLLFPFGLHRSNPKALILISPFLLHYTNRTCLYPLRLLKTTAAGKNSGFPVIIAMIAFGFNLLNAYLQAGWVSHYKDYDGDGWFWWRFGLGLGVFLVGMRVNIWADKMLVGLKRQGGGYKVPRGGLFELVSCPNYFGEIVEWLGWALMTGSWAGFGFFLFTCANLVPRARGNHEWYMEKFGEDYPKERKAVIPFVY
;
A
#
# COMPACT_ATOMS: atom_id res chain seq x y z
N MET A 1 50.40 -18.46 48.64
CA MET A 1 50.70 -18.72 47.21
C MET A 1 49.43 -18.44 46.41
N GLN A 2 49.37 -17.29 45.73
CA GLN A 2 48.30 -16.94 44.80
C GLN A 2 48.53 -17.67 43.48
N THR A 3 47.54 -18.42 42.99
CA THR A 3 47.55 -18.96 41.63
C THR A 3 46.81 -18.02 40.70
N ASN A 4 47.56 -17.44 39.77
CA ASN A 4 47.13 -16.48 38.77
C ASN A 4 46.66 -17.26 37.52
N SER A 5 45.38 -17.18 37.14
CA SER A 5 44.88 -17.75 35.88
C SER A 5 44.23 -16.64 35.03
N ASN A 6 44.98 -16.16 34.04
CA ASN A 6 44.46 -15.26 33.00
C ASN A 6 43.42 -15.97 32.12
N PRO A 7 42.25 -15.38 31.83
CA PRO A 7 41.32 -15.92 30.84
C PRO A 7 41.82 -15.66 29.41
N LYS A 8 41.71 -16.67 28.54
CA LYS A 8 41.99 -16.57 27.09
C LYS A 8 41.02 -15.57 26.41
N PRO A 9 41.46 -14.81 25.39
CA PRO A 9 40.58 -13.91 24.65
C PRO A 9 39.56 -14.71 23.81
N LEU A 10 38.30 -14.34 23.94
CA LEU A 10 37.17 -14.90 23.19
C LEU A 10 37.31 -14.53 21.70
N LYS A 11 37.38 -15.52 20.80
CA LYS A 11 37.29 -15.28 19.35
C LYS A 11 35.88 -14.77 19.03
N LEU A 12 35.80 -13.57 18.44
CA LEU A 12 34.55 -13.00 17.92
C LEU A 12 34.03 -13.83 16.73
N PRO A 13 32.71 -14.07 16.61
CA PRO A 13 32.14 -14.83 15.51
C PRO A 13 32.23 -14.07 14.17
N GLU A 14 32.47 -14.80 13.08
CA GLU A 14 32.63 -14.32 11.68
C GLU A 14 31.47 -13.47 11.12
N ASN A 15 30.37 -13.32 11.86
CA ASN A 15 29.18 -12.57 11.44
C ASN A 15 29.31 -11.04 11.59
N VAL A 16 30.30 -10.56 12.35
CA VAL A 16 30.55 -9.11 12.53
C VAL A 16 31.18 -8.49 11.27
N ASP A 17 31.98 -9.24 10.52
CA ASP A 17 32.61 -8.76 9.29
C ASP A 17 31.64 -8.70 8.09
N ALA A 18 30.60 -9.52 8.09
CA ALA A 18 29.51 -9.41 7.11
C ALA A 18 28.70 -8.13 7.35
N TYR A 19 28.39 -7.83 8.62
CA TYR A 19 27.65 -6.64 9.02
C TYR A 19 28.41 -5.33 8.72
N ASN A 20 29.72 -5.31 8.99
CA ASN A 20 30.57 -4.16 8.68
C ASN A 20 30.72 -3.90 7.17
N ARG A 21 30.68 -4.95 6.34
CA ARG A 21 30.69 -4.82 4.87
C ARG A 21 29.39 -4.22 4.36
N ILE A 22 28.24 -4.67 4.84
CA ILE A 22 26.92 -4.13 4.48
C ILE A 22 26.79 -2.67 4.92
N ALA A 23 27.27 -2.32 6.11
CA ALA A 23 27.24 -0.94 6.62
C ALA A 23 28.12 0.02 5.79
N LYS A 24 29.29 -0.43 5.31
CA LYS A 24 30.14 0.36 4.40
C LYS A 24 29.49 0.57 3.04
N THR A 25 28.82 -0.45 2.49
CA THR A 25 28.07 -0.32 1.23
C THR A 25 26.88 0.64 1.36
N ALA A 26 26.15 0.60 2.47
CA ALA A 26 25.05 1.53 2.75
C ALA A 26 25.51 2.99 2.90
N LEU A 27 26.67 3.22 3.52
CA LEU A 27 27.28 4.56 3.65
C LEU A 27 27.77 5.11 2.31
N PHE A 28 28.30 4.23 1.44
CA PHE A 28 28.71 4.61 0.08
C PHE A 28 27.51 5.03 -0.78
N ILE A 29 26.39 4.31 -0.70
CA ILE A 29 25.14 4.64 -1.41
C ILE A 29 24.60 6.01 -0.95
N LYS A 30 24.57 6.27 0.36
CA LYS A 30 24.13 7.55 0.94
C LYS A 30 25.00 8.75 0.50
N SER A 31 26.30 8.53 0.33
CA SER A 31 27.23 9.56 -0.16
C SER A 31 26.98 9.93 -1.64
N ASN A 32 26.47 9.00 -2.44
CA ASN A 32 26.18 9.25 -3.86
C ASN A 32 24.80 9.90 -4.05
N GLU A 33 23.78 9.54 -3.27
CA GLU A 33 22.47 10.22 -3.30
C GLU A 33 22.58 11.72 -2.95
N GLN A 34 23.41 12.06 -1.96
CA GLN A 34 23.69 13.46 -1.60
C GLN A 34 24.40 14.25 -2.71
N LYS A 35 25.22 13.59 -3.54
CA LYS A 35 25.84 14.21 -4.71
C LYS A 35 24.82 14.42 -5.83
N GLU A 36 23.93 13.47 -6.08
CA GLU A 36 22.89 13.61 -7.10
C GLU A 36 21.86 14.70 -6.76
N LEU A 37 21.48 14.85 -5.48
CA LEU A 37 20.61 15.97 -5.05
C LEU A 37 21.24 17.35 -5.30
N LYS A 38 22.56 17.48 -5.19
CA LYS A 38 23.26 18.75 -5.49
C LYS A 38 23.28 19.05 -6.99
N ILE A 39 23.37 18.03 -7.84
CA ILE A 39 23.34 18.19 -9.30
C ILE A 39 21.93 18.61 -9.77
N LEU A 40 20.88 18.03 -9.17
CA LEU A 40 19.49 18.39 -9.45
C LEU A 40 19.11 19.82 -9.03
N THR A 41 19.80 20.39 -8.03
CA THR A 41 19.55 21.77 -7.58
C THR A 41 20.07 22.83 -8.56
N ILE A 42 21.00 22.46 -9.46
CA ILE A 42 21.66 23.39 -10.40
C ILE A 42 20.88 23.54 -11.73
N HIS A 43 19.86 22.71 -12.00
CA HIS A 43 19.14 22.70 -13.29
C HIS A 43 17.74 23.33 -13.28
N LYS A 44 17.45 24.20 -12.29
CA LYS A 44 16.12 24.77 -12.08
C LYS A 44 15.75 25.94 -13.02
N ASP A 45 16.69 26.42 -13.85
CA ASP A 45 16.51 27.68 -14.60
C ASP A 45 16.09 27.55 -16.07
N SER A 46 15.56 26.40 -16.51
CA SER A 46 14.93 26.33 -17.84
C SER A 46 13.80 25.31 -17.89
N MET A 47 12.55 25.68 -17.59
CA MET A 47 11.44 24.72 -17.68
C MET A 47 10.13 25.27 -18.28
N THR A 48 9.68 24.57 -19.32
CA THR A 48 8.35 24.61 -19.95
C THR A 48 7.73 23.20 -19.88
N SER A 49 6.39 23.11 -19.74
CA SER A 49 5.49 21.93 -19.78
C SER A 49 5.80 20.66 -18.92
N SER A 50 6.98 20.50 -18.32
CA SER A 50 7.35 19.31 -17.52
C SER A 50 6.72 19.22 -16.12
N HIS A 51 6.15 20.33 -15.63
CA HIS A 51 5.79 20.50 -14.22
C HIS A 51 4.70 19.57 -13.66
N GLN A 52 3.92 18.90 -14.51
CA GLN A 52 2.81 18.06 -14.03
C GLN A 52 3.28 16.65 -13.63
N ASN A 53 4.30 16.11 -14.30
CA ASN A 53 4.91 14.83 -13.92
C ASN A 53 5.84 15.04 -12.72
N ASP A 54 6.51 16.19 -12.66
CA ASP A 54 7.42 16.56 -11.57
C ASP A 54 6.68 16.61 -10.22
N GLN A 55 5.46 17.15 -10.13
CA GLN A 55 4.74 17.21 -8.85
C GLN A 55 4.38 15.84 -8.27
N VAL A 56 3.97 14.88 -9.11
CA VAL A 56 3.62 13.54 -8.63
C VAL A 56 4.86 12.69 -8.36
N ILE A 57 5.93 12.88 -9.14
CA ILE A 57 7.23 12.25 -8.86
C ILE A 57 7.79 12.82 -7.56
N ILE A 58 7.75 14.13 -7.34
CA ILE A 58 8.17 14.77 -6.10
C ILE A 58 7.32 14.27 -4.92
N THR A 59 6.00 14.19 -5.08
CA THR A 59 5.11 13.63 -4.05
C THR A 59 5.42 12.15 -3.78
N GLY A 60 5.71 11.35 -4.81
CA GLY A 60 6.09 9.94 -4.70
C GLY A 60 7.50 9.70 -4.16
N LEU A 61 8.43 10.63 -4.37
CA LEU A 61 9.76 10.61 -3.76
C LEU A 61 9.68 11.05 -2.30
N LEU A 62 8.91 12.09 -1.98
CA LEU A 62 8.55 12.45 -0.60
C LEU A 62 7.88 11.26 0.11
N TYR A 63 7.01 10.54 -0.59
CA TYR A 63 6.37 9.33 -0.12
C TYR A 63 7.38 8.24 0.29
N LEU A 64 8.36 7.96 -0.58
CA LEU A 64 9.43 6.98 -0.30
C LEU A 64 10.40 7.46 0.80
N SER A 65 10.69 8.76 0.86
CA SER A 65 11.57 9.36 1.87
C SER A 65 10.95 9.42 3.27
N ILE A 66 9.62 9.52 3.37
CA ILE A 66 8.89 9.51 4.65
C ILE A 66 8.63 8.08 5.14
N THR A 67 8.44 7.12 4.22
CA THR A 67 8.12 5.72 4.56
C THR A 67 9.33 4.92 5.07
N ILE A 68 10.56 5.38 4.80
CA ILE A 68 11.79 4.82 5.38
C ILE A 68 12.18 5.71 6.56
N PRO A 69 11.97 5.29 7.82
CA PRO A 69 12.44 6.07 8.96
C PRO A 69 13.97 6.11 8.89
N THR A 70 14.51 7.31 8.82
CA THR A 70 15.94 7.52 9.03
C THR A 70 16.22 7.11 10.47
N ILE A 71 16.90 5.98 10.68
CA ILE A 71 17.44 5.64 12.01
C ILE A 71 18.54 6.66 12.29
N GLU A 72 18.18 7.77 12.92
CA GLU A 72 19.13 8.66 13.56
C GLU A 72 19.71 7.95 14.77
N ARG A 73 20.90 7.34 14.60
CA ARG A 73 21.72 7.00 15.76
C ARG A 73 22.16 8.31 16.40
N HIS A 74 21.53 8.66 17.51
CA HIS A 74 22.13 9.57 18.48
C HIS A 74 23.51 9.02 18.86
N LYS A 75 24.57 9.70 18.39
CA LYS A 75 25.95 9.50 18.86
C LYS A 75 26.02 10.06 20.28
N ASN A 76 25.65 9.27 21.28
CA ASN A 76 26.16 9.46 22.63
C ASN A 76 27.32 8.49 22.83
N SER A 77 28.50 9.07 23.02
CA SER A 77 29.72 8.38 23.39
C SER A 77 29.61 7.84 24.82
N HIS A 78 30.32 6.73 25.04
CA HIS A 78 30.68 6.08 26.30
C HIS A 78 29.67 5.13 26.97
N SER A 79 30.05 3.83 26.91
CA SER A 79 29.83 2.73 27.85
C SER A 79 28.40 2.37 28.29
N ASN A 80 27.84 1.31 27.70
CA ASN A 80 27.29 0.13 28.41
C ASN A 80 26.67 -0.91 27.44
N PRO A 81 27.00 -2.22 27.54
CA PRO A 81 26.33 -3.28 26.80
C PRO A 81 25.15 -3.81 27.62
N SER A 82 24.07 -3.04 27.72
CA SER A 82 22.77 -3.56 28.16
C SER A 82 21.68 -2.64 27.63
N LEU A 83 21.24 -2.90 26.40
CA LEU A 83 19.99 -2.32 25.92
C LEU A 83 18.88 -3.02 26.71
N SER A 84 18.35 -2.34 27.73
CA SER A 84 17.29 -2.88 28.57
C SER A 84 16.00 -3.02 27.76
N LEU A 85 15.27 -4.14 27.95
CA LEU A 85 13.98 -4.46 27.31
C LEU A 85 12.97 -3.28 27.26
N PRO A 86 12.89 -2.38 28.27
CA PRO A 86 12.02 -1.20 28.22
C PRO A 86 12.33 -0.22 27.07
N ASN A 87 13.61 -0.06 26.71
CA ASN A 87 14.02 0.88 25.66
C ASN A 87 13.73 0.36 24.24
N MET A 88 13.64 -0.97 24.05
CA MET A 88 13.24 -1.55 22.76
C MET A 88 11.73 -1.43 22.55
N LEU A 89 10.93 -1.73 23.57
CA LEU A 89 9.46 -1.60 23.52
C LEU A 89 9.03 -0.15 23.25
N SER A 90 9.73 0.85 23.78
CA SER A 90 9.45 2.26 23.50
C SER A 90 9.77 2.66 22.05
N SER A 91 10.81 2.07 21.44
CA SER A 91 11.21 2.38 20.06
C SER A 91 10.22 1.83 19.04
N ASP A 92 9.76 0.60 19.23
CA ASP A 92 8.78 -0.03 18.31
C ASP A 92 7.42 0.66 18.36
N GLN A 93 6.95 1.01 19.56
CA GLN A 93 5.74 1.81 19.73
C GLN A 93 5.88 3.18 19.06
N THR A 94 7.01 3.86 19.21
CA THR A 94 7.26 5.16 18.57
C THR A 94 7.20 5.05 17.04
N LEU A 95 7.85 4.03 16.45
CA LEU A 95 7.80 3.77 15.02
C LEU A 95 6.36 3.54 14.53
N TYR A 96 5.58 2.74 15.27
CA TYR A 96 4.18 2.49 14.92
C TYR A 96 3.35 3.78 14.92
N HIS A 97 3.51 4.64 15.93
CA HIS A 97 2.79 5.91 16.02
C HIS A 97 3.15 6.85 14.86
N TYR A 98 4.44 7.01 14.53
CA TYR A 98 4.83 7.81 13.38
C TYR A 98 4.36 7.22 12.05
N SER A 99 4.39 5.90 11.89
CA SER A 99 3.84 5.24 10.71
C SER A 99 2.34 5.51 10.56
N LEU A 100 1.60 5.50 11.66
CA LEU A 100 0.18 5.81 11.68
C LEU A 100 -0.08 7.28 11.34
N LEU A 101 0.68 8.20 11.91
CA LEU A 101 0.61 9.63 11.56
C LEU A 101 0.93 9.86 10.10
N THR A 102 1.94 9.17 9.55
CA THR A 102 2.25 9.20 8.12
C THR A 102 1.05 8.77 7.29
N LEU A 103 0.36 7.67 7.63
CA LEU A 103 -0.85 7.24 6.91
C LEU A 103 -1.93 8.33 6.88
N TYR A 104 -2.20 8.97 8.02
CA TYR A 104 -3.17 10.05 8.09
C TYR A 104 -2.72 11.31 7.34
N PHE A 105 -1.42 11.59 7.32
CA PHE A 105 -0.85 12.73 6.60
C PHE A 105 -0.90 12.56 5.08
N ILE A 106 -0.55 11.37 4.57
CA ILE A 106 -0.55 11.09 3.12
C ILE A 106 -1.97 11.00 2.53
N THR A 107 -2.98 10.70 3.35
CA THR A 107 -4.37 10.52 2.93
C THR A 107 -4.97 11.75 2.23
N PRO A 108 -5.03 12.94 2.87
CA PRO A 108 -5.56 14.14 2.22
C PRO A 108 -4.70 14.57 1.02
N LEU A 109 -3.38 14.41 1.09
CA LEU A 109 -2.48 14.70 -0.03
C LEU A 109 -2.79 13.83 -1.25
N THR A 110 -3.06 12.55 -1.03
CA THR A 110 -3.45 11.61 -2.07
C THR A 110 -4.79 12.01 -2.70
N PHE A 111 -5.79 12.36 -1.89
CA PHE A 111 -7.09 12.81 -2.38
C PHE A 111 -6.95 14.07 -3.25
N ILE A 112 -6.28 15.09 -2.75
CA ILE A 112 -6.06 16.36 -3.47
C ILE A 112 -5.32 16.10 -4.77
N SER A 113 -4.23 15.33 -4.74
CA SER A 113 -3.45 15.00 -5.94
C SER A 113 -4.30 14.30 -7.00
N LEU A 114 -5.06 13.28 -6.62
CA LEU A 114 -5.88 12.50 -7.54
C LEU A 114 -7.13 13.24 -8.03
N PHE A 115 -7.59 14.24 -7.28
CA PHE A 115 -8.69 15.09 -7.71
C PHE A 115 -8.32 15.93 -8.94
N PHE A 116 -7.05 16.34 -9.06
CA PHE A 116 -6.55 17.12 -10.19
C PHE A 116 -5.80 16.28 -11.23
N ILE A 117 -5.14 15.19 -10.81
CA ILE A 117 -4.24 14.42 -11.66
C ILE A 117 -4.62 12.94 -11.61
N GLN A 118 -5.25 12.45 -12.68
CA GLN A 118 -5.56 11.04 -12.81
C GLN A 118 -4.28 10.21 -13.00
N THR A 119 -4.21 9.06 -12.30
CA THR A 119 -3.07 8.14 -12.37
C THR A 119 -2.81 7.69 -13.82
N PRO A 120 -1.57 7.75 -14.32
CA PRO A 120 -1.22 7.58 -15.73
C PRO A 120 -1.21 6.12 -16.23
N TYR A 121 -2.21 5.33 -15.87
CA TYR A 121 -2.32 3.94 -16.29
C TYR A 121 -3.76 3.53 -16.62
N GLY A 122 -3.92 2.44 -17.37
CA GLY A 122 -5.23 1.99 -17.84
C GLY A 122 -5.85 2.98 -18.82
N LYS A 123 -7.06 3.48 -18.51
CA LYS A 123 -7.80 4.43 -19.35
C LYS A 123 -7.10 5.79 -19.49
N HIS A 124 -6.33 6.15 -18.47
CA HIS A 124 -5.66 7.45 -18.34
C HIS A 124 -4.18 7.38 -18.71
N HIS A 125 -3.76 6.35 -19.45
CA HIS A 125 -2.38 6.19 -19.88
C HIS A 125 -1.94 7.37 -20.73
N ARG A 126 -0.76 7.93 -20.40
CA ARG A 126 -0.10 9.01 -21.15
C ARG A 126 1.42 8.86 -21.06
N ALA A 127 2.13 9.34 -22.08
CA ALA A 127 3.59 9.32 -22.12
C ALA A 127 4.21 10.23 -21.04
N GLY A 128 5.50 10.04 -20.76
CA GLY A 128 6.27 10.90 -19.84
C GLY A 128 6.38 10.41 -18.39
N TRP A 129 5.91 9.20 -18.08
CA TRP A 129 5.93 8.61 -16.72
C TRP A 129 7.01 7.54 -16.53
N GLY A 130 8.08 7.64 -17.31
CA GLY A 130 9.22 6.71 -17.24
C GLY A 130 8.95 5.34 -17.88
N PRO A 131 9.81 4.35 -17.58
CA PRO A 131 9.69 3.01 -18.16
C PRO A 131 8.42 2.31 -17.68
N THR A 132 7.95 1.36 -18.49
CA THR A 132 6.75 0.57 -18.19
C THR A 132 7.05 -0.92 -18.13
N ILE A 133 6.30 -1.63 -17.31
CA ILE A 133 6.33 -3.10 -17.19
C ILE A 133 4.95 -3.69 -17.51
N SER A 134 4.85 -5.01 -17.62
CA SER A 134 3.58 -5.66 -17.89
C SER A 134 2.59 -5.40 -16.73
N PRO A 135 1.33 -5.04 -17.00
CA PRO A 135 0.35 -4.80 -15.93
C PRO A 135 0.19 -5.96 -14.94
N PRO A 136 0.12 -7.25 -15.36
CA PRO A 136 0.05 -8.36 -14.40
C PRO A 136 1.24 -8.37 -13.43
N LEU A 137 2.46 -8.15 -13.93
CA LEU A 137 3.65 -8.12 -13.09
C LEU A 137 3.63 -6.91 -12.15
N ALA A 138 3.24 -5.73 -12.63
CA ALA A 138 3.12 -4.54 -11.80
C ALA A 138 2.15 -4.77 -10.63
N TRP A 139 0.96 -5.30 -10.92
CA TRP A 139 -0.04 -5.60 -9.88
C TRP A 139 0.44 -6.67 -8.90
N PHE A 140 1.08 -7.74 -9.37
CA PHE A 140 1.66 -8.75 -8.49
C PHE A 140 2.70 -8.15 -7.54
N LEU A 141 3.66 -7.38 -8.08
CA LEU A 141 4.74 -6.80 -7.30
C LEU A 141 4.23 -5.75 -6.31
N MET A 142 3.44 -4.78 -6.77
CA MET A 142 3.04 -3.65 -5.93
C MET A 142 2.10 -4.07 -4.78
N GLU A 143 1.29 -5.11 -4.97
CA GLU A 143 0.40 -5.67 -3.94
C GLU A 143 1.07 -6.78 -3.11
N SER A 144 2.31 -7.18 -3.43
CA SER A 144 2.98 -8.26 -2.72
C SER A 144 3.31 -7.97 -1.24
N PRO A 145 3.63 -6.73 -0.81
CA PRO A 145 3.97 -6.47 0.59
C PRO A 145 2.85 -6.81 1.57
N THR A 146 1.60 -6.47 1.25
CA THR A 146 0.44 -6.72 2.13
C THR A 146 0.13 -8.19 2.35
N LEU A 147 0.59 -9.08 1.48
CA LEU A 147 0.53 -10.51 1.72
C LEU A 147 1.78 -10.99 2.46
N TRP A 148 2.96 -10.81 1.87
CA TRP A 148 4.19 -11.45 2.35
C TRP A 148 4.76 -10.80 3.59
N LEU A 149 4.75 -9.46 3.68
CA LEU A 149 5.24 -8.77 4.88
C LEU A 149 4.30 -9.03 6.06
N THR A 150 2.99 -9.09 5.84
CA THR A 150 2.04 -9.47 6.91
C THR A 150 2.33 -10.88 7.42
N LEU A 151 2.53 -11.86 6.54
CA LEU A 151 2.91 -13.23 6.93
C LEU A 151 4.27 -13.29 7.65
N LEU A 152 5.21 -12.40 7.28
CA LEU A 152 6.51 -12.30 7.93
C LEU A 152 6.43 -11.67 9.32
N LEU A 153 5.65 -10.58 9.49
CA LEU A 153 5.57 -9.81 10.73
C LEU A 153 4.65 -10.44 11.77
N PHE A 154 3.54 -11.05 11.36
CA PHE A 154 2.50 -11.55 12.27
C PHE A 154 3.04 -12.52 13.34
N PRO A 155 3.95 -13.48 13.03
CA PRO A 155 4.52 -14.42 14.02
C PRO A 155 5.42 -13.78 15.10
N PHE A 156 5.83 -12.52 14.91
CA PHE A 156 6.62 -11.77 15.91
C PHE A 156 5.73 -10.93 16.84
N GLY A 157 4.41 -10.90 16.62
CA GLY A 157 3.46 -10.22 17.49
C GLY A 157 3.18 -10.97 18.80
N LEU A 158 2.84 -10.23 19.86
CA LEU A 158 2.47 -10.77 21.17
C LEU A 158 1.27 -11.74 21.10
N HIS A 159 0.34 -11.48 20.17
CA HIS A 159 -0.91 -12.22 19.99
C HIS A 159 -0.85 -13.22 18.82
N ARG A 160 0.35 -13.61 18.36
CA ARG A 160 0.56 -14.52 17.22
C ARG A 160 -0.22 -15.84 17.28
N SER A 161 -0.53 -16.34 18.48
CA SER A 161 -1.26 -17.59 18.70
C SER A 161 -2.67 -17.37 19.25
N ASN A 162 -3.10 -16.12 19.43
CA ASN A 162 -4.44 -15.82 19.93
C ASN A 162 -5.48 -16.15 18.84
N PRO A 163 -6.48 -17.01 19.10
CA PRO A 163 -7.49 -17.37 18.11
C PRO A 163 -8.26 -16.16 17.54
N LYS A 164 -8.55 -15.15 18.38
CA LYS A 164 -9.23 -13.92 17.94
C LYS A 164 -8.36 -13.13 16.96
N ALA A 165 -7.05 -13.07 17.18
CA ALA A 165 -6.11 -12.40 16.28
C ALA A 165 -5.99 -13.11 14.94
N LEU A 166 -5.92 -14.45 14.95
CA LEU A 166 -5.85 -15.28 13.75
C LEU A 166 -7.14 -15.17 12.91
N ILE A 167 -8.29 -15.20 13.58
CA ILE A 167 -9.59 -14.99 12.91
C ILE A 167 -9.68 -13.57 12.35
N LEU A 168 -9.24 -12.55 13.10
CA LEU A 168 -9.28 -11.16 12.66
C LEU A 168 -8.36 -10.88 11.46
N ILE A 169 -7.16 -11.46 11.38
CA ILE A 169 -6.25 -11.22 10.23
C ILE A 169 -6.67 -11.99 8.97
N SER A 170 -7.48 -13.05 9.11
CA SER A 170 -7.84 -13.93 8.00
C SER A 170 -8.54 -13.24 6.82
N PRO A 171 -9.49 -12.29 6.98
CA PRO A 171 -10.13 -11.61 5.85
C PRO A 171 -9.15 -10.71 5.09
N PHE A 172 -8.21 -10.08 5.80
CA PHE A 172 -7.14 -9.28 5.21
C PHE A 172 -6.24 -10.13 4.30
N LEU A 173 -5.80 -11.29 4.80
CA LEU A 173 -5.01 -12.24 4.02
C LEU A 173 -5.81 -12.83 2.84
N LEU A 174 -7.11 -13.08 3.02
CA LEU A 174 -8.00 -13.57 1.96
C LEU A 174 -8.10 -12.54 0.82
N HIS A 175 -8.33 -11.28 1.15
CA HIS A 175 -8.36 -10.18 0.17
C HIS A 175 -7.05 -10.12 -0.59
N TYR A 176 -5.91 -10.02 0.12
CA TYR A 176 -4.62 -9.85 -0.53
C TYR A 176 -4.14 -11.12 -1.25
N THR A 177 -4.57 -12.31 -0.86
CA THR A 177 -4.37 -13.51 -1.70
C THR A 177 -5.09 -13.38 -3.04
N ASN A 178 -6.33 -12.89 -3.04
CA ASN A 178 -7.05 -12.62 -4.29
C ASN A 178 -6.40 -11.47 -5.08
N ARG A 179 -6.00 -10.38 -4.43
CA ARG A 179 -5.49 -9.16 -5.07
C ARG A 179 -4.07 -9.32 -5.60
N THR A 180 -3.19 -9.99 -4.85
CA THR A 180 -1.78 -10.21 -5.19
C THR A 180 -1.62 -11.39 -6.13
N CYS A 181 -2.33 -12.52 -5.92
CA CYS A 181 -2.13 -13.72 -6.71
C CYS A 181 -3.20 -13.90 -7.79
N LEU A 182 -4.48 -13.98 -7.41
CA LEU A 182 -5.54 -14.40 -8.33
C LEU A 182 -5.87 -13.34 -9.39
N TYR A 183 -5.89 -12.07 -9.02
CA TYR A 183 -6.24 -10.96 -9.93
C TYR A 183 -5.17 -10.78 -11.02
N PRO A 184 -3.86 -10.71 -10.72
CA PRO A 184 -2.82 -10.67 -11.76
C PRO A 184 -2.83 -11.88 -12.69
N LEU A 185 -3.09 -13.08 -12.17
CA LEU A 185 -3.24 -14.28 -12.99
C LEU A 185 -4.42 -14.19 -13.97
N ARG A 186 -5.55 -13.58 -13.56
CA ARG A 186 -6.68 -13.29 -14.46
C ARG A 186 -6.29 -12.26 -15.51
N LEU A 187 -5.53 -11.23 -15.13
CA LEU A 187 -5.07 -10.20 -16.05
C LEU A 187 -4.07 -10.75 -17.09
N LEU A 188 -3.19 -11.67 -16.69
CA LEU A 188 -2.24 -12.33 -17.60
C LEU A 188 -2.95 -13.04 -18.77
N LYS A 189 -4.08 -13.69 -18.49
CA LYS A 189 -4.92 -14.33 -19.50
C LYS A 189 -5.52 -13.36 -20.50
N THR A 190 -5.65 -12.07 -20.15
CA THR A 190 -6.12 -11.03 -21.07
C THR A 190 -4.99 -10.36 -21.85
N THR A 191 -3.79 -10.24 -21.27
CA THR A 191 -2.64 -9.62 -21.93
C THR A 191 -2.06 -10.46 -23.06
N ALA A 192 -2.28 -11.78 -23.04
CA ALA A 192 -1.91 -12.66 -24.16
C ALA A 192 -2.73 -12.39 -25.45
N ALA A 193 -3.83 -11.62 -25.37
CA ALA A 193 -4.76 -11.38 -26.47
C ALA A 193 -4.60 -10.02 -27.19
N GLY A 194 -3.56 -9.21 -26.88
CA GLY A 194 -3.31 -7.97 -27.63
C GLY A 194 -2.42 -6.92 -26.96
N LYS A 195 -2.08 -5.88 -27.74
CA LYS A 195 -1.18 -4.76 -27.41
C LYS A 195 -1.73 -3.95 -26.22
N ASN A 196 -1.07 -4.03 -25.07
CA ASN A 196 -1.40 -3.21 -23.90
C ASN A 196 -0.44 -2.05 -23.75
N SER A 197 -0.98 -0.90 -23.34
CA SER A 197 -0.19 0.18 -22.74
C SER A 197 0.45 -0.36 -21.46
N GLY A 198 1.78 -0.29 -21.35
CA GLY A 198 2.50 -0.76 -20.18
C GLY A 198 2.10 -0.01 -18.90
N PHE A 199 2.41 -0.59 -17.75
CA PHE A 199 2.18 0.00 -16.44
C PHE A 199 3.43 0.78 -15.99
N PRO A 200 3.35 2.07 -15.67
CA PRO A 200 4.52 2.87 -15.26
C PRO A 200 5.17 2.32 -13.98
N VAL A 201 6.48 2.06 -14.03
CA VAL A 201 7.25 1.49 -12.92
C VAL A 201 7.18 2.38 -11.67
N ILE A 202 7.27 3.70 -11.84
CA ILE A 202 7.24 4.65 -10.73
C ILE A 202 5.93 4.55 -9.92
N ILE A 203 4.80 4.35 -10.60
CA ILE A 203 3.50 4.20 -9.94
C ILE A 203 3.44 2.88 -9.16
N ALA A 204 4.00 1.81 -9.71
CA ALA A 204 4.08 0.53 -9.02
C ALA A 204 4.98 0.61 -7.76
N MET A 205 6.08 1.36 -7.84
CA MET A 205 6.98 1.58 -6.69
C MET A 205 6.33 2.39 -5.57
N ILE A 206 5.57 3.43 -5.90
CA ILE A 206 4.83 4.21 -4.90
C ILE A 206 3.78 3.32 -4.22
N ALA A 207 3.02 2.53 -5.00
CA ALA A 207 2.04 1.59 -4.46
C ALA A 207 2.70 0.50 -3.58
N PHE A 208 3.87 0.00 -3.98
CA PHE A 208 4.66 -0.94 -3.18
C PHE A 208 5.07 -0.33 -1.83
N GLY A 209 5.56 0.92 -1.83
CA GLY A 209 5.87 1.67 -0.62
C GLY A 209 4.67 1.82 0.30
N PHE A 210 3.50 2.13 -0.26
CA PHE A 210 2.25 2.21 0.51
C PHE A 210 1.87 0.89 1.12
N ASN A 211 1.96 -0.19 0.35
CA ASN A 211 1.63 -1.51 0.82
C ASN A 211 2.59 -2.01 1.89
N LEU A 212 3.86 -1.58 1.91
CA LEU A 212 4.76 -1.82 3.05
C LEU A 212 4.24 -1.15 4.33
N LEU A 213 3.94 0.16 4.26
CA LEU A 213 3.40 0.92 5.39
C LEU A 213 2.09 0.32 5.91
N ASN A 214 1.16 0.02 5.00
CA ASN A 214 -0.13 -0.55 5.34
C ASN A 214 0.02 -1.95 5.96
N ALA A 215 0.84 -2.83 5.37
CA ALA A 215 1.09 -4.16 5.91
C ALA A 215 1.66 -4.10 7.34
N TYR A 216 2.62 -3.20 7.58
CA TYR A 216 3.19 -2.98 8.91
C TYR A 216 2.13 -2.52 9.92
N LEU A 217 1.31 -1.51 9.56
CA LEU A 217 0.29 -0.96 10.45
C LEU A 217 -0.83 -1.96 10.77
N GLN A 218 -1.35 -2.66 9.75
CA GLN A 218 -2.44 -3.62 9.95
C GLN A 218 -1.95 -4.87 10.69
N ALA A 219 -0.82 -5.45 10.28
CA ALA A 219 -0.26 -6.62 10.94
C ALA A 219 0.14 -6.28 12.38
N GLY A 220 0.83 -5.15 12.60
CA GLY A 220 1.24 -4.70 13.93
C GLY A 220 0.06 -4.45 14.86
N TRP A 221 -1.01 -3.82 14.38
CA TRP A 221 -2.23 -3.66 15.18
C TRP A 221 -2.78 -5.02 15.64
N VAL A 222 -3.02 -5.92 14.69
CA VAL A 222 -3.72 -7.18 14.95
C VAL A 222 -2.85 -8.15 15.75
N SER A 223 -1.54 -8.19 15.51
CA SER A 223 -0.63 -9.15 16.14
C SER A 223 0.01 -8.64 17.43
N HIS A 224 0.12 -7.32 17.65
CA HIS A 224 0.91 -6.77 18.77
C HIS A 224 0.12 -5.80 19.66
N TYR A 225 -0.61 -4.83 19.10
CA TYR A 225 -1.17 -3.72 19.90
C TYR A 225 -2.61 -3.92 20.36
N LYS A 226 -3.39 -4.77 19.68
CA LYS A 226 -4.80 -4.99 20.02
C LYS A 226 -4.93 -5.79 21.32
N ASP A 227 -5.52 -5.18 22.34
CA ASP A 227 -6.01 -5.91 23.52
C ASP A 227 -7.24 -6.76 23.14
N TYR A 228 -7.13 -8.07 23.28
CA TYR A 228 -8.20 -9.03 23.00
C TYR A 228 -8.91 -9.53 24.25
N ASP A 229 -8.30 -9.38 25.42
CA ASP A 229 -8.78 -9.93 26.68
C ASP A 229 -9.71 -8.92 27.37
N GLY A 230 -9.37 -7.63 27.30
CA GLY A 230 -10.23 -6.52 27.74
C GLY A 230 -11.39 -6.19 26.79
N ASP A 231 -11.45 -6.83 25.62
CA ASP A 231 -12.34 -6.41 24.53
C ASP A 231 -13.67 -7.18 24.48
N GLY A 232 -14.61 -6.81 25.37
CA GLY A 232 -15.94 -7.41 25.47
C GLY A 232 -16.83 -7.24 24.22
N TRP A 233 -16.53 -6.27 23.36
CA TRP A 233 -17.31 -5.99 22.14
C TRP A 233 -16.73 -6.67 20.89
N PHE A 234 -15.69 -7.49 21.04
CA PHE A 234 -14.96 -8.11 19.93
C PHE A 234 -15.89 -8.80 18.93
N TRP A 235 -16.74 -9.70 19.40
CA TRP A 235 -17.59 -10.51 18.52
C TRP A 235 -18.63 -9.69 17.77
N TRP A 236 -19.17 -8.62 18.39
CA TRP A 236 -20.13 -7.75 17.70
C TRP A 236 -19.46 -6.94 16.59
N ARG A 237 -18.33 -6.29 16.90
CA ARG A 237 -17.55 -5.54 15.89
C ARG A 237 -17.04 -6.44 14.77
N PHE A 238 -16.51 -7.61 15.14
CA PHE A 238 -16.05 -8.61 14.18
C PHE A 238 -17.19 -9.10 13.29
N GLY A 239 -18.33 -9.53 13.86
CA GLY A 239 -19.45 -10.06 13.08
C GLY A 239 -20.07 -9.03 12.13
N LEU A 240 -20.35 -7.81 12.62
CA LEU A 240 -20.88 -6.73 11.79
C LEU A 240 -19.89 -6.32 10.71
N GLY A 241 -18.62 -6.10 11.10
CA GLY A 241 -17.57 -5.72 10.16
C GLY A 241 -17.29 -6.79 9.11
N LEU A 242 -17.34 -8.08 9.47
CA LEU A 242 -17.17 -9.19 8.55
C LEU A 242 -18.30 -9.25 7.52
N GLY A 243 -19.55 -9.02 7.95
CA GLY A 243 -20.70 -8.94 7.04
C GLY A 243 -20.51 -7.84 5.99
N VAL A 244 -20.12 -6.64 6.44
CA VAL A 244 -19.81 -5.50 5.55
C VAL A 244 -18.63 -5.83 4.62
N PHE A 245 -17.56 -6.41 5.17
CA PHE A 245 -16.36 -6.80 4.44
C PHE A 245 -16.68 -7.78 3.29
N LEU A 246 -17.40 -8.86 3.59
CA LEU A 246 -17.73 -9.89 2.61
C LEU A 246 -18.65 -9.38 1.49
N VAL A 247 -19.59 -8.48 1.81
CA VAL A 247 -20.43 -7.81 0.80
C VAL A 247 -19.56 -6.96 -0.13
N GLY A 248 -18.68 -6.14 0.43
CA GLY A 248 -17.74 -5.32 -0.33
C GLY A 248 -16.83 -6.15 -1.24
N MET A 249 -16.19 -7.17 -0.68
CA MET A 249 -15.30 -8.08 -1.39
C MET A 249 -16.02 -8.81 -2.53
N ARG A 250 -17.26 -9.27 -2.30
CA ARG A 250 -18.07 -9.92 -3.34
C ARG A 250 -18.34 -8.97 -4.50
N VAL A 251 -18.72 -7.72 -4.22
CA VAL A 251 -18.97 -6.69 -5.24
C VAL A 251 -17.69 -6.38 -6.01
N ASN A 252 -16.56 -6.19 -5.30
CA ASN A 252 -15.26 -5.92 -5.91
C ASN A 252 -14.85 -7.03 -6.88
N ILE A 253 -14.83 -8.28 -6.43
CA ILE A 253 -14.42 -9.43 -7.25
C ILE A 253 -15.36 -9.65 -8.43
N TRP A 254 -16.68 -9.50 -8.23
CA TRP A 254 -17.64 -9.62 -9.31
C TRP A 254 -17.42 -8.55 -10.40
N ALA A 255 -17.28 -7.29 -10.00
CA ALA A 255 -17.07 -6.19 -10.93
C ALA A 255 -15.73 -6.30 -11.67
N ASP A 256 -14.65 -6.67 -10.99
CA ASP A 256 -13.35 -6.90 -11.63
C ASP A 256 -13.41 -8.04 -12.64
N LYS A 257 -14.12 -9.14 -12.34
CA LYS A 257 -14.33 -10.24 -13.30
C LYS A 257 -15.09 -9.78 -14.54
N MET A 258 -16.12 -8.95 -14.39
CA MET A 258 -16.83 -8.37 -15.52
C MET A 258 -15.92 -7.48 -16.39
N LEU A 259 -15.13 -6.60 -15.78
CA LEU A 259 -14.21 -5.72 -16.49
C LEU A 259 -13.10 -6.48 -17.22
N VAL A 260 -12.53 -7.51 -16.58
CA VAL A 260 -11.54 -8.41 -17.21
C VAL A 260 -12.19 -9.18 -18.36
N GLY A 261 -13.44 -9.62 -18.19
CA GLY A 261 -14.24 -10.25 -19.24
C GLY A 261 -14.42 -9.36 -20.48
N LEU A 262 -14.74 -8.08 -20.28
CA LEU A 262 -14.85 -7.09 -21.36
C LEU A 262 -13.52 -6.88 -22.09
N LYS A 263 -12.40 -6.79 -21.36
CA LYS A 263 -11.06 -6.68 -21.96
C LYS A 263 -10.74 -7.89 -22.84
N ARG A 264 -11.12 -9.10 -22.41
CA ARG A 264 -10.88 -10.34 -23.16
C ARG A 264 -11.62 -10.39 -24.50
N GLN A 265 -12.76 -9.70 -24.63
CA GLN A 265 -13.51 -9.65 -25.88
C GLN A 265 -12.81 -8.81 -26.97
N GLY A 266 -11.78 -8.03 -26.64
CA GLY A 266 -11.11 -7.15 -27.59
C GLY A 266 -12.00 -6.03 -28.13
N GLY A 267 -11.52 -5.35 -29.18
CA GLY A 267 -12.26 -4.24 -29.83
C GLY A 267 -12.21 -2.92 -29.07
N GLY A 268 -11.24 -2.73 -28.17
CA GLY A 268 -11.08 -1.51 -27.39
C GLY A 268 -11.92 -1.49 -26.11
N TYR A 269 -12.18 -0.29 -25.61
CA TYR A 269 -12.98 -0.12 -24.38
C TYR A 269 -14.47 -0.19 -24.70
N LYS A 270 -15.25 -0.75 -23.76
CA LYS A 270 -16.70 -0.90 -23.85
C LYS A 270 -17.39 -0.34 -22.60
N VAL A 271 -18.65 0.06 -22.71
CA VAL A 271 -19.49 0.45 -21.58
C VAL A 271 -19.91 -0.82 -20.82
N PRO A 272 -19.53 -1.00 -19.55
CA PRO A 272 -19.98 -2.14 -18.77
C PRO A 272 -21.48 -2.04 -18.45
N ARG A 273 -22.20 -3.16 -18.54
CA ARG A 273 -23.64 -3.28 -18.31
C ARG A 273 -23.94 -4.43 -17.35
N GLY A 274 -25.09 -4.36 -16.68
CA GLY A 274 -25.60 -5.35 -15.74
C GLY A 274 -25.22 -5.10 -14.27
N GLY A 275 -26.11 -5.48 -13.36
CA GLY A 275 -25.89 -5.37 -11.90
C GLY A 275 -25.60 -3.93 -11.46
N LEU A 276 -24.65 -3.75 -10.54
CA LEU A 276 -24.29 -2.42 -10.03
C LEU A 276 -23.70 -1.49 -11.09
N PHE A 277 -23.25 -1.99 -12.25
CA PHE A 277 -22.81 -1.11 -13.33
C PHE A 277 -23.92 -0.22 -13.86
N GLU A 278 -25.20 -0.58 -13.70
CA GLU A 278 -26.31 0.30 -14.09
C GLU A 278 -26.48 1.50 -13.14
N LEU A 279 -25.98 1.41 -11.91
CA LEU A 279 -26.07 2.48 -10.92
C LEU A 279 -24.80 3.32 -10.86
N VAL A 280 -23.62 2.68 -10.98
CA VAL A 280 -22.33 3.35 -10.84
C VAL A 280 -21.31 2.93 -11.89
N SER A 281 -20.39 3.83 -12.25
CA SER A 281 -19.30 3.57 -13.20
C SER A 281 -18.24 2.62 -12.66
N CYS A 282 -17.96 2.70 -11.36
CA CYS A 282 -16.88 1.97 -10.71
C CYS A 282 -17.38 1.14 -9.51
N PRO A 283 -18.23 0.12 -9.73
CA PRO A 283 -18.72 -0.74 -8.66
C PRO A 283 -17.59 -1.56 -8.01
N ASN A 284 -16.50 -1.83 -8.73
CA ASN A 284 -15.33 -2.46 -8.13
C ASN A 284 -14.70 -1.57 -7.04
N TYR A 285 -14.61 -0.27 -7.28
CA TYR A 285 -14.11 0.70 -6.29
C TYR A 285 -15.08 0.87 -5.13
N PHE A 286 -16.39 0.89 -5.40
CA PHE A 286 -17.42 0.88 -4.36
C PHE A 286 -17.28 -0.33 -3.44
N GLY A 287 -17.18 -1.53 -4.03
CA GLY A 287 -16.99 -2.76 -3.29
C GLY A 287 -15.74 -2.72 -2.41
N GLU A 288 -14.62 -2.20 -2.92
CA GLU A 288 -13.37 -2.07 -2.18
C GLU A 288 -13.49 -1.06 -1.01
N ILE A 289 -14.19 0.06 -1.19
CA ILE A 289 -14.48 1.02 -0.11
C ILE A 289 -15.32 0.37 0.98
N VAL A 290 -16.39 -0.35 0.62
CA VAL A 290 -17.26 -1.07 1.57
C VAL A 290 -16.47 -2.17 2.28
N GLU A 291 -15.60 -2.89 1.55
CA GLU A 291 -14.75 -3.93 2.12
C GLU A 291 -13.86 -3.37 3.24
N TRP A 292 -13.15 -2.27 2.96
CA TRP A 292 -12.27 -1.65 3.94
C TRP A 292 -13.01 -0.92 5.07
N LEU A 293 -14.26 -0.49 4.86
CA LEU A 293 -15.13 -0.06 5.97
C LEU A 293 -15.39 -1.23 6.92
N GLY A 294 -15.71 -2.41 6.39
CA GLY A 294 -15.85 -3.63 7.17
C GLY A 294 -14.58 -3.97 7.97
N TRP A 295 -13.41 -3.81 7.36
CA TRP A 295 -12.12 -3.98 8.05
C TRP A 295 -11.93 -3.00 9.21
N ALA A 296 -12.23 -1.71 9.00
CA ALA A 296 -12.16 -0.70 10.05
C ALA A 296 -13.10 -1.03 11.23
N LEU A 297 -14.31 -1.53 10.94
CA LEU A 297 -15.26 -2.00 11.96
C LEU A 297 -14.75 -3.23 12.72
N MET A 298 -14.25 -4.26 12.02
CA MET A 298 -13.75 -5.50 12.64
C MET A 298 -12.55 -5.23 13.57
N THR A 299 -11.60 -4.43 13.10
CA THR A 299 -10.39 -4.09 13.85
C THR A 299 -10.68 -3.12 14.99
N GLY A 300 -11.63 -2.21 14.78
CA GLY A 300 -11.96 -1.13 15.71
C GLY A 300 -10.76 -0.25 16.01
N SER A 301 -9.90 -0.01 15.01
CA SER A 301 -8.59 0.61 15.22
C SER A 301 -8.34 1.82 14.34
N TRP A 302 -7.44 2.68 14.80
CA TRP A 302 -6.97 3.82 14.01
C TRP A 302 -6.20 3.38 12.76
N ALA A 303 -5.47 2.26 12.80
CA ALA A 303 -4.84 1.72 11.61
C ALA A 303 -5.87 1.26 10.56
N GLY A 304 -6.91 0.53 10.98
CA GLY A 304 -7.98 0.08 10.10
C GLY A 304 -8.80 1.24 9.53
N PHE A 305 -9.15 2.21 10.38
CA PHE A 305 -9.87 3.42 9.98
C PHE A 305 -9.03 4.31 9.04
N GLY A 306 -7.75 4.51 9.34
CA GLY A 306 -6.84 5.24 8.46
C GLY A 306 -6.72 4.60 7.09
N PHE A 307 -6.69 3.26 7.01
CA PHE A 307 -6.66 2.56 5.73
C PHE A 307 -7.97 2.69 4.95
N PHE A 308 -9.11 2.62 5.63
CA PHE A 308 -10.41 2.93 5.00
C PHE A 308 -10.44 4.35 4.41
N LEU A 309 -9.98 5.36 5.14
CA LEU A 309 -9.90 6.74 4.65
C LEU A 309 -8.94 6.87 3.47
N PHE A 310 -7.78 6.22 3.53
CA PHE A 310 -6.83 6.20 2.42
C PHE A 310 -7.44 5.55 1.16
N THR A 311 -8.17 4.44 1.32
CA THR A 311 -8.92 3.80 0.23
C THR A 311 -9.92 4.77 -0.39
N CYS A 312 -10.70 5.49 0.43
CA CYS A 312 -11.61 6.52 -0.07
C CYS A 312 -10.85 7.62 -0.82
N ALA A 313 -9.75 8.11 -0.24
CA ALA A 313 -8.90 9.14 -0.83
C ALA A 313 -8.31 8.73 -2.18
N ASN A 314 -7.99 7.45 -2.35
CA ASN A 314 -7.47 6.91 -3.61
C ASN A 314 -8.59 6.67 -4.62
N LEU A 315 -9.66 5.97 -4.23
CA LEU A 315 -10.59 5.39 -5.19
C LEU A 315 -11.73 6.34 -5.60
N VAL A 316 -12.17 7.24 -4.74
CA VAL A 316 -13.25 8.19 -5.05
C VAL A 316 -12.87 9.16 -6.18
N PRO A 317 -11.75 9.91 -6.11
CA PRO A 317 -11.37 10.81 -7.21
C PRO A 317 -11.02 10.06 -8.51
N ARG A 318 -10.59 8.80 -8.40
CA ARG A 318 -10.34 7.94 -9.56
C ARG A 318 -11.61 7.40 -10.19
N ALA A 319 -12.64 7.13 -9.39
CA ALA A 319 -13.96 6.80 -9.90
C ALA A 319 -14.54 7.98 -10.68
N ARG A 320 -14.39 9.19 -10.14
CA ARG A 320 -14.78 10.42 -10.83
C ARG A 320 -14.09 10.54 -12.20
N GLY A 321 -12.76 10.45 -12.24
CA GLY A 321 -12.04 10.53 -13.52
C GLY A 321 -12.41 9.41 -14.49
N ASN A 322 -12.71 8.20 -13.99
CA ASN A 322 -13.24 7.11 -14.83
C ASN A 322 -14.65 7.40 -15.37
N HIS A 323 -15.50 8.02 -14.58
CA HIS A 323 -16.86 8.42 -14.93
C HIS A 323 -16.83 9.51 -16.01
N GLU A 324 -16.05 10.57 -15.81
CA GLU A 324 -15.81 11.64 -16.79
C GLU A 324 -15.27 11.08 -18.11
N TRP A 325 -14.24 10.24 -18.05
CA TRP A 325 -13.68 9.59 -19.24
C TRP A 325 -14.71 8.72 -19.99
N TYR A 326 -15.62 8.06 -19.28
CA TYR A 326 -16.68 7.28 -19.92
C TYR A 326 -17.69 8.18 -20.65
N MET A 327 -18.08 9.30 -20.04
CA MET A 327 -18.97 10.29 -20.67
C MET A 327 -18.32 10.90 -21.91
N GLU A 328 -17.05 11.30 -21.82
CA GLU A 328 -16.32 11.88 -22.96
C GLU A 328 -16.15 10.88 -24.10
N LYS A 329 -15.82 9.62 -23.78
CA LYS A 329 -15.52 8.62 -24.81
C LYS A 329 -16.75 8.09 -25.53
N PHE A 330 -17.85 7.87 -24.81
CA PHE A 330 -19.03 7.20 -25.35
C PHE A 330 -20.21 8.15 -25.58
N GLY A 331 -20.16 9.39 -25.08
CA GLY A 331 -21.20 10.40 -25.33
C GLY A 331 -22.59 9.88 -24.98
N GLU A 332 -23.49 9.87 -25.98
CA GLU A 332 -24.88 9.42 -25.84
C GLU A 332 -25.02 7.90 -25.58
N ASP A 333 -24.02 7.07 -25.91
CA ASP A 333 -24.04 5.63 -25.62
C ASP A 333 -23.79 5.33 -24.13
N TYR A 334 -23.36 6.34 -23.35
CA TYR A 334 -23.13 6.21 -21.91
C TYR A 334 -24.38 6.57 -21.09
N PRO A 335 -24.82 5.71 -20.14
CA PRO A 335 -25.96 6.05 -19.30
C PRO A 335 -25.65 7.20 -18.34
N LYS A 336 -26.18 8.39 -18.65
CA LYS A 336 -25.93 9.65 -17.93
C LYS A 336 -26.45 9.66 -16.48
N GLU A 337 -27.37 8.77 -16.13
CA GLU A 337 -27.91 8.65 -14.77
C GLU A 337 -26.95 7.95 -13.78
N ARG A 338 -25.93 7.25 -14.29
CA ARG A 338 -24.94 6.57 -13.45
C ARG A 338 -24.20 7.59 -12.58
N LYS A 339 -23.86 7.16 -11.38
CA LYS A 339 -22.94 7.87 -10.49
C LYS A 339 -21.53 7.32 -10.64
N ALA A 340 -20.52 7.99 -10.12
CA ALA A 340 -19.14 7.56 -10.21
C ALA A 340 -18.89 6.30 -9.36
N VAL A 341 -19.29 6.30 -8.08
CA VAL A 341 -18.94 5.21 -7.14
C VAL A 341 -19.98 4.91 -6.06
N ILE A 342 -20.67 5.90 -5.48
CA ILE A 342 -21.73 5.73 -4.50
C ILE A 342 -23.09 5.75 -5.21
N PRO A 343 -23.85 4.65 -5.21
CA PRO A 343 -25.15 4.59 -5.86
C PRO A 343 -26.07 5.73 -5.42
N PHE A 344 -26.73 6.38 -6.38
CA PHE A 344 -27.67 7.49 -6.19
C PHE A 344 -27.09 8.79 -5.60
N VAL A 345 -25.83 8.81 -5.16
CA VAL A 345 -25.21 9.95 -4.47
C VAL A 345 -24.10 10.57 -5.30
N TYR A 346 -23.01 9.83 -5.57
CA TYR A 346 -21.77 10.38 -6.11
C TYR A 346 -21.07 9.43 -7.05
#